data_AF-A0AAE7I6S6-F1
#
_entry.id   AF-A0AAE7I6S6-F1
#
_cell.length_a   1.000
_cell.length_b   1.000
_cell.length_c   1.000
_cell.angle_alpha   90.00
_cell.angle_beta   90.00
_cell.angle_gamma   90.00
#
_symmetry.space_group_name_H-M   'P 1'
#
loop_
_entity.id
_entity.type
_entity.pdbx_description
1 polymer ?
#
loop_
_entity_poly.entity_id
_entity_poly.type
_entity_poly.pdbx_seq_one_letter_code
_entity_poly.pdbx_strand_id
1 'polypeptide(L)'
;MDNIEDSVPLGIQQLIDAENDGKIWLNSIPVVNELLDDLQRVAWHARIQQAKHEITAHKSAYLVNAKISELVQIFEGRNPAYAVLPWNTDPHQMKAYITKQDDYWGDDADVTHDDALPRLLDCCAAAATFGVESLLPDCPEIFRSSKEQVLADLSEQRYLAGALLMGVPVDIFIQMVG
;
A
#
# COMPACT_ATOMS: atom_id res chain seq x y z
N MET A 1 21.28 -38.35 24.69
CA MET A 1 21.80 -37.09 24.13
C MET A 1 20.91 -36.80 22.95
N ASP A 2 19.82 -36.09 23.21
CA ASP A 2 18.89 -35.69 22.17
C ASP A 2 19.58 -34.58 21.38
N ASN A 3 19.87 -34.85 20.11
CA ASN A 3 20.26 -33.82 19.16
C ASN A 3 19.05 -32.90 19.01
N ILE A 4 19.03 -31.81 19.78
CA ILE A 4 18.25 -30.63 19.45
C ILE A 4 18.89 -30.12 18.16
N GLU A 5 18.38 -30.58 17.01
CA GLU A 5 18.60 -29.86 15.77
C GLU A 5 18.09 -28.44 16.03
N ASP A 6 19.01 -27.48 16.06
CA ASP A 6 18.74 -26.04 16.01
C ASP A 6 18.00 -25.75 14.70
N SER A 7 16.71 -26.10 14.64
CA SER A 7 15.87 -25.80 13.50
C SER A 7 15.67 -24.30 13.48
N VAL A 8 16.31 -23.63 12.52
CA VAL A 8 16.07 -22.21 12.23
C VAL A 8 14.56 -22.03 12.06
N PRO A 9 13.91 -21.13 12.83
CA PRO A 9 12.49 -20.84 12.68
C PRO A 9 12.13 -20.58 11.22
N LEU A 10 11.01 -21.12 10.74
CA LEU A 10 10.61 -21.07 9.32
C LEU A 10 10.72 -19.67 8.70
N GLY A 11 10.34 -18.62 9.43
CA GLY A 11 10.43 -17.24 8.96
C GLY A 11 11.87 -16.73 8.79
N ILE A 12 12.81 -17.21 9.61
CA ILE A 12 14.24 -16.89 9.47
C ILE A 12 14.84 -17.67 8.29
N GLN A 13 14.43 -18.91 8.07
CA GLN A 13 14.86 -19.67 6.89
C GLN A 13 14.36 -19.01 5.60
N GLN A 14 13.10 -18.57 5.55
CA GLN A 14 12.53 -17.86 4.40
C GLN A 14 13.21 -16.52 4.11
N LEU A 15 13.66 -15.81 5.16
CA LEU A 15 14.49 -14.60 5.00
C LEU A 15 15.83 -14.95 4.33
N ILE A 16 16.53 -15.95 4.86
CA ILE A 16 17.83 -16.40 4.31
C ILE A 16 17.68 -16.86 2.87
N ASP A 17 16.62 -17.60 2.55
CA ASP A 17 16.34 -18.07 1.18
C ASP A 17 16.04 -16.88 0.24
N ALA A 18 15.29 -15.88 0.71
CA ALA A 18 15.03 -14.66 -0.05
C ALA A 18 16.31 -13.87 -0.34
N GLU A 19 17.18 -13.72 0.65
CA GLU A 19 18.48 -13.07 0.50
C GLU A 19 19.39 -13.81 -0.48
N ASN A 20 19.45 -15.15 -0.38
CA ASN A 20 20.22 -16.00 -1.30
C ASN A 20 19.69 -15.92 -2.74
N ASP A 21 18.38 -15.81 -2.91
CA ASP A 21 17.72 -15.66 -4.21
C ASP A 21 17.77 -14.21 -4.74
N GLY A 22 18.28 -13.25 -3.97
CA GLY A 22 18.31 -11.83 -4.33
C GLY A 22 16.93 -11.18 -4.41
N LYS A 23 15.94 -11.72 -3.69
CA LYS A 23 14.56 -11.23 -3.69
C LYS A 23 14.35 -10.12 -2.67
N ILE A 24 13.48 -9.18 -3.00
CA ILE A 24 13.07 -8.10 -2.09
C ILE A 24 12.10 -8.67 -1.06
N TRP A 25 12.35 -8.41 0.22
CA TRP A 25 11.56 -8.97 1.31
C TRP A 25 10.32 -8.12 1.63
N LEU A 26 9.12 -8.66 1.38
CA LEU A 26 7.84 -7.97 1.58
C LEU A 26 7.38 -7.88 3.03
N ASN A 27 8.06 -8.55 3.97
CA ASN A 27 7.76 -8.44 5.40
C ASN A 27 8.55 -7.32 6.08
N SER A 28 9.24 -6.48 5.32
CA SER A 28 9.89 -5.28 5.81
C SER A 28 8.93 -4.10 5.73
N ILE A 29 8.60 -3.50 6.89
CA ILE A 29 7.78 -2.28 6.97
C ILE A 29 8.34 -1.16 6.07
N PRO A 30 9.65 -0.87 6.08
CA PRO A 30 10.25 0.08 5.14
C PRO A 30 9.95 -0.23 3.66
N VAL A 31 10.04 -1.50 3.26
CA VAL A 31 9.77 -1.92 1.86
C VAL A 31 8.30 -1.70 1.50
N VAL A 32 7.38 -2.11 2.38
CA VAL A 32 5.93 -1.89 2.16
C VAL A 32 5.62 -0.41 2.08
N ASN A 33 6.19 0.41 2.98
CA ASN A 33 6.01 1.85 2.95
C ASN A 33 6.58 2.49 1.68
N GLU A 34 7.74 2.04 1.19
CA GLU A 34 8.32 2.53 -0.07
C GLU A 34 7.42 2.21 -1.27
N LEU A 35 6.88 0.99 -1.34
CA LEU A 35 5.94 0.60 -2.40
C LEU A 35 4.67 1.47 -2.43
N LEU A 36 4.16 1.83 -1.25
CA LEU A 36 3.00 2.70 -1.11
C LEU A 36 3.33 4.18 -1.38
N ASP A 37 4.53 4.64 -1.00
CA ASP A 37 5.01 5.98 -1.37
C ASP A 37 5.13 6.12 -2.89
N ASP A 38 5.65 5.09 -3.56
CA ASP A 38 5.72 5.02 -5.02
C ASP A 38 4.33 5.07 -5.68
N LEU A 39 3.34 4.40 -5.10
CA LEU A 39 1.94 4.49 -5.57
C LEU A 39 1.41 5.92 -5.45
N GLN A 40 1.56 6.53 -4.27
CA GLN A 40 1.13 7.91 -4.04
C GLN A 40 1.84 8.89 -4.96
N ARG A 41 3.13 8.68 -5.24
CA ARG A 41 3.91 9.47 -6.19
C ARG A 41 3.37 9.34 -7.60
N VAL A 42 3.07 8.13 -8.07
CA VAL A 42 2.45 7.93 -9.40
C VAL A 42 1.11 8.66 -9.49
N ALA A 43 0.25 8.53 -8.47
CA ALA A 43 -1.04 9.21 -8.43
C ALA A 43 -0.91 10.74 -8.42
N TRP A 44 -0.01 11.27 -7.59
CA TRP A 44 0.31 12.69 -7.52
C TRP A 44 0.76 13.24 -8.87
N HIS A 45 1.72 12.58 -9.50
CA HIS A 45 2.27 12.99 -10.80
C HIS A 45 1.22 12.92 -11.91
N ALA A 46 0.44 11.84 -11.99
CA ALA A 46 -0.64 11.70 -12.95
C ALA A 46 -1.69 12.81 -12.78
N ARG A 47 -2.05 13.14 -11.52
CA ARG A 47 -3.03 14.20 -11.24
C ARG A 47 -2.50 15.59 -11.61
N ILE A 48 -1.23 15.88 -11.37
CA ILE A 48 -0.59 17.13 -11.83
C ILE A 48 -0.63 17.24 -13.36
N GLN A 49 -0.23 16.18 -14.07
CA GLN A 49 -0.23 16.17 -15.54
C GLN A 49 -1.64 16.39 -16.10
N GLN A 50 -2.65 15.80 -15.46
CA GLN A 50 -4.05 16.01 -15.82
C GLN A 50 -4.50 17.45 -15.57
N ALA A 51 -4.17 18.03 -14.41
CA ALA A 51 -4.50 19.42 -14.08
C ALA A 51 -3.84 20.43 -15.03
N LYS A 52 -2.67 20.08 -15.58
CA LYS A 52 -1.98 20.86 -16.62
C LYS A 52 -2.46 20.59 -18.05
N HIS A 53 -3.46 19.74 -18.23
CA HIS A 53 -3.97 19.28 -19.53
C HIS A 53 -2.92 18.57 -20.40
N GLU A 54 -1.86 18.01 -19.80
CA GLU A 54 -0.82 17.23 -20.49
C GLU A 54 -1.32 15.81 -20.80
N ILE A 55 -2.21 15.27 -19.96
CA ILE A 55 -2.87 13.97 -20.15
C ILE A 55 -4.39 14.07 -19.90
N THR A 56 -5.13 13.11 -20.43
CA THR A 56 -6.58 13.00 -20.17
C THR A 56 -6.87 12.37 -18.81
N ALA A 57 -8.08 12.55 -18.30
CA ALA A 57 -8.56 11.86 -17.10
C ALA A 57 -8.45 10.34 -17.23
N HIS A 58 -8.78 9.80 -18.41
CA HIS A 58 -8.64 8.37 -18.69
C HIS A 58 -7.19 7.90 -18.60
N LYS A 59 -6.22 8.68 -19.13
CA LYS A 59 -4.81 8.33 -19.04
C LYS A 59 -4.27 8.43 -17.61
N SER A 60 -4.74 9.41 -16.84
CA SER A 60 -4.44 9.55 -15.41
C SER A 60 -4.89 8.30 -14.64
N ALA A 61 -6.16 7.92 -14.77
CA ALA A 61 -6.72 6.72 -14.15
C ALA A 61 -5.98 5.43 -14.59
N TYR A 62 -5.63 5.32 -15.87
CA TYR A 62 -4.84 4.19 -16.37
C TYR A 62 -3.48 4.05 -15.66
N LEU A 63 -2.74 5.15 -15.46
CA LEU A 63 -1.42 5.11 -14.82
C LEU A 63 -1.51 4.65 -13.36
N VAL A 64 -2.51 5.16 -12.63
CA VAL A 64 -2.76 4.76 -11.24
C VAL A 64 -3.19 3.29 -11.18
N ASN A 65 -4.17 2.88 -11.98
CA ASN A 65 -4.65 1.49 -12.02
C ASN A 65 -3.58 0.49 -12.45
N ALA A 66 -2.66 0.89 -13.34
CA ALA A 66 -1.52 0.07 -13.71
C ALA A 66 -0.57 -0.16 -12.52
N LYS A 67 -0.29 0.89 -11.72
CA LYS A 67 0.53 0.75 -10.51
C LYS A 67 -0.18 -0.05 -9.42
N ILE A 68 -1.49 0.14 -9.23
CA ILE A 68 -2.30 -0.70 -8.34
C ILE A 68 -2.21 -2.18 -8.78
N SER A 69 -2.38 -2.46 -10.07
CA SER A 69 -2.31 -3.83 -10.60
C SER A 69 -0.93 -4.49 -10.39
N GLU A 70 0.15 -3.71 -10.53
CA GLU A 70 1.51 -4.15 -10.22
C GLU A 70 1.65 -4.52 -8.73
N LEU A 71 1.20 -3.64 -7.84
CA LEU A 71 1.25 -3.88 -6.39
C LEU A 71 0.37 -5.06 -5.96
N VAL A 72 -0.80 -5.25 -6.58
CA VAL A 72 -1.63 -6.45 -6.36
C VAL A 72 -0.83 -7.71 -6.68
N GLN A 73 -0.11 -7.77 -7.81
CA GLN A 73 0.73 -8.93 -8.14
C GLN A 73 1.86 -9.14 -7.13
N ILE A 74 2.43 -8.05 -6.60
CA ILE A 74 3.48 -8.09 -5.58
C ILE A 74 2.93 -8.67 -4.26
N PHE A 75 1.86 -8.08 -3.71
CA PHE A 75 1.29 -8.49 -2.42
C PHE A 75 0.61 -9.86 -2.46
N GLU A 76 0.17 -10.33 -3.63
CA GLU A 76 -0.34 -11.70 -3.80
C GLU A 76 0.77 -12.73 -4.05
N GLY A 77 2.04 -12.34 -3.99
CA GLY A 77 3.18 -13.25 -4.20
C GLY A 77 3.32 -13.77 -5.64
N ARG A 78 2.71 -13.08 -6.61
CA ARG A 78 2.80 -13.41 -8.04
C ARG A 78 4.00 -12.75 -8.73
N ASN A 79 4.67 -11.80 -8.07
CA ASN A 79 5.86 -11.15 -8.60
C ASN A 79 7.15 -11.90 -8.18
N PRO A 80 7.96 -12.41 -9.13
CA PRO A 80 9.14 -13.22 -8.83
C PRO A 80 10.29 -12.45 -8.18
N ALA A 81 10.27 -11.11 -8.21
CA ALA A 81 11.29 -10.27 -7.59
C ALA A 81 11.11 -10.16 -6.06
N TYR A 82 9.98 -10.60 -5.50
CA TYR A 82 9.65 -10.44 -4.10
C TYR A 82 9.50 -11.77 -3.37
N ALA A 83 9.89 -11.79 -2.10
CA ALA A 83 9.70 -12.91 -1.19
C ALA A 83 8.69 -12.54 -0.09
N VAL A 84 7.69 -13.40 0.09
CA VAL A 84 6.51 -13.15 0.93
C VAL A 84 6.52 -14.07 2.17
N LEU A 85 6.23 -13.54 3.37
CA LEU A 85 6.13 -14.31 4.63
C LEU A 85 4.74 -14.93 4.87
N PRO A 86 4.58 -15.87 5.84
CA PRO A 86 3.38 -16.69 6.03
C PRO A 86 2.04 -15.95 6.05
N TRP A 87 1.94 -14.79 6.71
CA TRP A 87 0.72 -13.99 6.73
C TRP A 87 0.32 -13.46 5.34
N ASN A 88 1.31 -13.19 4.49
CA ASN A 88 1.13 -12.69 3.13
C ASN A 88 1.19 -13.82 2.07
N THR A 89 1.67 -15.03 2.41
CA THR A 89 1.71 -16.17 1.47
C THR A 89 0.33 -16.71 1.11
N ASP A 90 -0.68 -16.44 1.96
CA ASP A 90 -2.07 -16.69 1.65
C ASP A 90 -2.79 -15.35 1.42
N PRO A 91 -2.94 -14.92 0.16
CA PRO A 91 -3.69 -13.71 -0.18
C PRO A 91 -5.11 -13.74 0.37
N HIS A 92 -5.69 -14.92 0.60
CA HIS A 92 -7.04 -15.00 1.16
C HIS A 92 -7.09 -14.55 2.62
N GLN A 93 -6.06 -14.81 3.41
CA GLN A 93 -5.98 -14.36 4.80
C GLN A 93 -5.83 -12.85 4.90
N MET A 94 -4.90 -12.26 4.14
CA MET A 94 -4.72 -10.82 4.08
C MET A 94 -6.00 -10.11 3.60
N LYS A 95 -6.60 -10.56 2.49
CA LYS A 95 -7.85 -9.99 1.97
C LYS A 95 -9.00 -10.13 2.97
N ALA A 96 -9.14 -11.28 3.62
CA ALA A 96 -10.17 -11.49 4.65
C ALA A 96 -9.93 -10.66 5.92
N TYR A 97 -8.69 -10.27 6.21
CA TYR A 97 -8.37 -9.32 7.27
C TYR A 97 -8.76 -7.90 6.86
N ILE A 98 -8.42 -7.48 5.64
CA ILE A 98 -8.73 -6.17 5.05
C ILE A 98 -10.26 -5.95 4.99
N THR A 99 -11.04 -6.95 4.56
CA THR A 99 -12.52 -6.84 4.50
C THR A 99 -13.17 -6.65 5.86
N LYS A 100 -12.53 -7.05 6.96
CA LYS A 100 -13.07 -6.93 8.33
C LYS A 100 -12.76 -5.60 9.01
N GLN A 101 -12.08 -4.68 8.33
CA GLN A 101 -11.70 -3.38 8.87
C GLN A 101 -12.83 -2.37 8.72
N ASP A 102 -13.96 -2.61 9.39
CA ASP A 102 -15.17 -1.79 9.23
C ASP A 102 -14.92 -0.30 9.50
N ASP A 103 -14.11 0.02 10.52
CA ASP A 103 -13.71 1.39 10.87
C ASP A 103 -12.86 2.08 9.80
N TYR A 104 -12.20 1.32 8.91
CA TYR A 104 -11.38 1.87 7.82
C TYR A 104 -12.22 2.31 6.63
N TRP A 105 -13.23 1.52 6.25
CA TRP A 105 -14.01 1.76 5.04
C TRP A 105 -14.95 2.95 5.19
N GLY A 106 -15.56 3.11 6.37
CA GLY A 106 -16.42 4.27 6.68
C GLY A 106 -17.63 4.44 5.75
N ASP A 107 -17.89 3.48 4.87
CA ASP A 107 -18.99 3.45 3.92
C ASP A 107 -19.76 2.11 4.01
N ASP A 108 -21.01 2.13 3.58
CA ASP A 108 -21.88 0.93 3.55
C ASP A 108 -21.57 0.01 2.35
N ALA A 109 -20.45 0.22 1.64
CA ALA A 109 -20.16 -0.50 0.41
C ALA A 109 -19.49 -1.84 0.71
N ASP A 110 -20.21 -2.93 0.44
CA ASP A 110 -19.75 -4.31 0.58
C ASP A 110 -18.38 -4.53 -0.09
N VAL A 111 -17.30 -4.50 0.71
CA VAL A 111 -15.96 -4.83 0.23
C VAL A 111 -15.91 -6.34 0.00
N THR A 112 -15.84 -6.75 -1.26
CA THR A 112 -15.69 -8.17 -1.60
C THR A 112 -14.26 -8.62 -1.35
N HIS A 113 -14.07 -9.93 -1.22
CA HIS A 113 -12.74 -10.52 -1.06
C HIS A 113 -11.80 -10.18 -2.22
N ASP A 114 -12.31 -10.21 -3.46
CA ASP A 114 -11.53 -9.95 -4.66
C ASP A 114 -11.13 -8.47 -4.80
N ASP A 115 -12.01 -7.56 -4.34
CA ASP A 115 -11.80 -6.12 -4.46
C ASP A 115 -11.04 -5.52 -3.26
N ALA A 116 -10.91 -6.25 -2.16
CA ALA A 116 -10.32 -5.76 -0.90
C ALA A 116 -8.94 -5.12 -1.09
N LEU A 117 -8.03 -5.83 -1.77
CA LEU A 117 -6.66 -5.36 -1.98
C LEU A 117 -6.59 -4.22 -3.02
N PRO A 118 -7.19 -4.32 -4.22
CA PRO A 118 -7.26 -3.20 -5.15
C PRO A 118 -7.86 -1.93 -4.52
N ARG A 119 -8.94 -2.07 -3.74
CA ARG A 119 -9.64 -0.96 -3.10
C ARG A 119 -8.80 -0.29 -2.01
N LEU A 120 -8.10 -1.08 -1.18
CA LEU A 120 -7.16 -0.55 -0.19
C LEU A 120 -6.05 0.30 -0.86
N LEU A 121 -5.49 -0.20 -1.95
CA LEU A 121 -4.46 0.51 -2.71
C LEU A 121 -5.03 1.76 -3.40
N ASP A 122 -6.26 1.69 -3.92
CA ASP A 122 -6.96 2.84 -4.48
C ASP A 122 -7.18 3.94 -3.44
N CYS A 123 -7.62 3.61 -2.22
CA CYS A 123 -7.73 4.55 -1.10
C CYS A 123 -6.38 5.23 -0.78
N CYS A 124 -5.28 4.47 -0.76
CA CYS A 124 -3.94 5.01 -0.56
C CYS A 124 -3.53 5.99 -1.68
N ALA A 125 -3.85 5.67 -2.94
CA ALA A 125 -3.59 6.53 -4.10
C ALA A 125 -4.51 7.78 -4.13
N ALA A 126 -5.75 7.65 -3.66
CA ALA A 126 -6.74 8.72 -3.65
C ALA A 126 -6.29 9.90 -2.77
N ALA A 127 -5.60 9.63 -1.66
CA ALA A 127 -5.00 10.66 -0.81
C ALA A 127 -4.09 11.62 -1.60
N ALA A 128 -3.30 11.11 -2.53
CA ALA A 128 -2.45 11.91 -3.40
C ALA A 128 -3.25 12.70 -4.44
N THR A 129 -4.30 12.10 -4.98
CA THR A 129 -5.20 12.76 -5.95
C THR A 129 -5.91 13.94 -5.32
N PHE A 130 -6.55 13.73 -4.16
CA PHE A 130 -7.22 14.79 -3.40
C PHE A 130 -6.24 15.83 -2.88
N GLY A 131 -5.04 15.41 -2.47
CA GLY A 131 -3.96 16.29 -2.09
C GLY A 131 -3.63 17.30 -3.20
N VAL A 132 -3.45 16.85 -4.45
CA VAL A 132 -3.24 17.76 -5.58
C VAL A 132 -4.44 18.67 -5.80
N GLU A 133 -5.65 18.12 -5.82
CA GLU A 133 -6.88 18.89 -6.05
C GLU A 133 -7.08 20.01 -5.03
N SER A 134 -6.82 19.72 -3.76
CA SER A 134 -6.93 20.68 -2.65
C SER A 134 -5.97 21.88 -2.78
N LEU A 135 -4.87 21.70 -3.53
CA LEU A 135 -3.82 22.71 -3.74
C LEU A 135 -3.96 23.47 -5.07
N LEU A 136 -4.92 23.10 -5.93
CA LEU A 136 -5.14 23.81 -7.19
C LEU A 136 -5.78 25.19 -6.94
N PRO A 137 -5.47 26.21 -7.78
CA PRO A 137 -5.97 27.57 -7.60
C PRO A 137 -7.49 27.70 -7.64
N ASP A 138 -8.15 26.83 -8.41
CA ASP A 138 -9.60 26.77 -8.61
C ASP A 138 -10.33 25.90 -7.58
N CYS A 139 -9.61 25.31 -6.62
CA CYS A 139 -10.21 24.51 -5.55
C CYS A 139 -11.13 25.37 -4.66
N PRO A 140 -12.39 24.95 -4.42
CA PRO A 140 -13.30 25.63 -3.50
C PRO A 140 -12.69 25.74 -2.09
N GLU A 141 -12.92 26.87 -1.40
CA GLU A 141 -12.31 27.12 -0.08
C GLU A 141 -12.61 26.04 0.96
N ILE A 142 -13.79 25.42 0.89
CA ILE A 142 -14.21 24.32 1.79
C ILE A 142 -13.40 23.03 1.63
N PHE A 143 -12.72 22.85 0.49
CA PHE A 143 -11.90 21.66 0.18
C PHE A 143 -10.40 22.00 0.09
N ARG A 144 -10.03 23.25 0.36
CA ARG A 144 -8.65 23.72 0.25
C ARG A 144 -7.87 23.29 1.49
N SER A 145 -6.73 22.65 1.26
CA SER A 145 -5.82 22.19 2.32
C SER A 145 -4.51 22.97 2.29
N SER A 146 -3.83 23.06 3.43
CA SER A 146 -2.43 23.51 3.47
C SER A 146 -1.50 22.41 2.97
N LYS A 147 -0.27 22.77 2.61
CA LYS A 147 0.76 21.80 2.25
C LYS A 147 1.02 20.82 3.40
N GLU A 148 1.04 21.32 4.62
CA GLU A 148 1.28 20.53 5.84
C GLU A 148 0.16 19.51 6.05
N GLN A 149 -1.10 19.91 5.82
CA GLN A 149 -2.24 19.00 5.90
C GLN A 149 -2.15 17.90 4.85
N VAL A 150 -1.85 18.25 3.59
CA VAL A 150 -1.70 17.25 2.52
C VAL A 150 -0.58 16.25 2.81
N LEU A 151 0.56 16.69 3.38
CA LEU A 151 1.66 15.80 3.75
C LEU A 151 1.27 14.87 4.92
N ALA A 152 0.47 15.37 5.87
CA ALA A 152 -0.07 14.57 6.95
C ALA A 152 -1.04 13.51 6.41
N ASP A 153 -1.99 13.89 5.56
CA ASP A 153 -2.99 13.00 4.97
C ASP A 153 -2.33 11.89 4.13
N LEU A 154 -1.31 12.24 3.32
CA LEU A 154 -0.51 11.28 2.55
C LEU A 154 0.15 10.24 3.46
N SER A 155 0.77 10.71 4.55
CA SER A 155 1.48 9.84 5.49
C SER A 155 0.51 8.95 6.25
N GLU A 156 -0.59 9.52 6.75
CA GLU A 156 -1.65 8.80 7.47
C GLU A 156 -2.22 7.66 6.61
N GLN A 157 -2.65 7.95 5.38
CA GLN A 157 -3.23 6.93 4.51
C GLN A 157 -2.23 5.86 4.12
N ARG A 158 -0.95 6.23 3.92
CA ARG A 158 0.12 5.27 3.67
C ARG A 158 0.37 4.35 4.86
N TYR A 159 0.38 4.89 6.08
CA TYR A 159 0.60 4.11 7.29
C TYR A 159 -0.57 3.19 7.63
N LEU A 160 -1.81 3.67 7.44
CA LEU A 160 -3.00 2.83 7.59
C LEU A 160 -2.98 1.67 6.59
N ALA A 161 -2.77 1.95 5.30
CA ALA A 161 -2.72 0.91 4.27
C ALA A 161 -1.58 -0.08 4.53
N GLY A 162 -0.39 0.40 4.89
CA GLY A 162 0.76 -0.44 5.21
C GLY A 162 0.53 -1.33 6.43
N ALA A 163 -0.04 -0.78 7.50
CA ALA A 163 -0.38 -1.53 8.70
C ALA A 163 -1.40 -2.66 8.40
N LEU A 164 -2.41 -2.36 7.57
CA LEU A 164 -3.41 -3.33 7.14
C LEU A 164 -2.82 -4.44 6.27
N LEU A 165 -1.96 -4.10 5.31
CA LEU A 165 -1.24 -5.07 4.47
C LEU A 165 -0.36 -6.01 5.30
N MET A 166 0.23 -5.49 6.37
CA MET A 166 1.15 -6.27 7.21
C MET A 166 0.46 -6.95 8.41
N GLY A 167 -0.83 -6.71 8.62
CA GLY A 167 -1.56 -7.27 9.77
C GLY A 167 -1.02 -6.80 11.12
N VAL A 168 -0.47 -5.58 11.18
CA VAL A 168 0.12 -4.99 12.40
C VAL A 168 -0.67 -3.75 12.85
N PRO A 169 -0.64 -3.39 14.14
CA PRO A 169 -1.15 -2.09 14.60
C PRO A 169 -0.44 -0.91 13.91
N VAL A 170 -1.19 0.15 13.61
CA VAL A 170 -0.65 1.35 12.95
C VAL A 170 0.50 1.99 13.73
N ASP A 171 0.45 1.99 15.07
CA ASP A 171 1.51 2.53 15.92
C ASP A 171 2.84 1.76 15.74
N ILE A 172 2.77 0.44 15.54
CA ILE A 172 3.96 -0.39 15.25
C ILE A 172 4.48 -0.05 13.86
N PHE A 173 3.60 0.10 12.87
CA PHE A 173 3.99 0.49 11.52
C PHE A 173 4.75 1.82 11.54
N ILE A 174 4.18 2.84 12.18
CA ILE A 174 4.77 4.19 12.29
C ILE A 174 6.17 4.13 12.94
N GLN A 175 6.33 3.38 14.04
CA GLN A 175 7.61 3.27 14.75
C GLN A 175 8.72 2.63 13.90
N MET A 176 8.36 1.78 12.94
CA MET A 176 9.30 1.01 12.13
C MET A 176 9.54 1.58 10.73
N VAL A 177 8.76 2.60 10.32
CA VAL A 177 9.05 3.43 9.13
C VAL A 177 10.09 4.52 9.45
N GLY A 178 10.14 4.99 10.70
CA GLY A 178 10.95 6.12 11.16
C GLY A 178 12.45 5.87 11.31
#